data_AF-A0A7V6WKZ3-F1
#
_entry.id   AF-A0A7V6WKZ3-F1
#
_cell.length_a   1.000
_cell.length_b   1.000
_cell.length_c   1.000
_cell.angle_alpha   90.00
_cell.angle_beta   90.00
_cell.angle_gamma   90.00
#
_symmetry.space_group_name_H-M   'P 1'
#
loop_
_entity.id
_entity.type
_entity.pdbx_description
1 polymer ?
#
loop_
_entity_poly.entity_id
_entity_poly.type
_entity_poly.pdbx_seq_one_letter_code
_entity_poly.pdbx_strand_id
1 'polypeptide(L)'
;MSGENWLRVSIYTTPQGIEPLYAAVLGIGIEGAEICDEGDFLNFLENNREMWDYVDDKVLKEKKAPTHLNVFIRDDEAGRQQLSKLYTCLESLKNTGLDVGSLDIKI
;
A
#
# COMPACT_ATOMS: atom_id res chain seq x y z
N MET A 1 16.56 25.81 3.47
CA MET A 1 15.38 24.94 3.32
C MET A 1 15.83 23.71 2.56
N SER A 2 15.72 22.52 3.15
CA SER A 2 15.68 21.28 2.38
C SER A 2 14.73 20.39 3.15
N GLY A 3 13.46 20.40 2.74
CA GLY A 3 12.40 19.67 3.40
C GLY A 3 12.70 18.17 3.41
N GLU A 4 12.17 17.49 4.40
CA GLU A 4 12.12 16.03 4.48
C GLU A 4 11.47 15.51 3.19
N ASN A 5 12.27 15.14 2.20
CA ASN A 5 11.76 14.54 0.98
C ASN A 5 11.32 13.12 1.35
N TRP A 6 10.05 12.82 1.11
CA TRP A 6 9.50 11.48 1.27
C TRP A 6 9.33 10.87 -0.12
N LEU A 7 9.80 9.64 -0.28
CA LEU A 7 9.56 8.79 -1.43
C LEU A 7 8.22 8.08 -1.22
N ARG A 8 7.29 8.30 -2.15
CA ARG A 8 6.08 7.50 -2.25
C ARG A 8 6.39 6.29 -3.12
N VAL A 9 6.28 5.10 -2.55
CA VAL A 9 6.54 3.85 -3.25
C VAL A 9 5.23 3.09 -3.37
N SER A 10 4.71 2.96 -4.58
CA SER A 10 3.51 2.18 -4.90
C SER A 10 3.89 0.75 -5.23
N ILE A 11 3.31 -0.22 -4.53
CA ILE A 11 3.53 -1.66 -4.71
C ILE A 11 2.24 -2.29 -5.21
N TYR A 12 2.21 -2.68 -6.47
CA TYR A 12 1.02 -3.25 -7.11
C TYR A 12 0.85 -4.72 -6.76
N THR A 13 -0.36 -5.09 -6.37
CA THR A 13 -0.69 -6.44 -5.90
C THR A 13 -2.11 -6.81 -6.33
N THR A 14 -2.55 -8.00 -5.97
CA THR A 14 -3.95 -8.45 -6.09
C THR A 14 -4.75 -8.05 -4.84
N PRO A 15 -6.08 -7.97 -4.91
CA PRO A 15 -6.92 -7.77 -3.72
C PRO A 15 -6.66 -8.80 -2.61
N GLN A 16 -6.39 -10.06 -2.96
CA GLN A 16 -6.08 -11.12 -2.01
C GLN A 16 -4.67 -10.97 -1.39
N GLY A 17 -3.76 -10.31 -2.12
CA GLY A 17 -2.38 -10.09 -1.73
C GLY A 17 -2.15 -8.82 -0.92
N ILE A 18 -3.12 -7.93 -0.79
CA ILE A 18 -2.94 -6.62 -0.16
C ILE A 18 -2.74 -6.72 1.37
N GLU A 19 -3.53 -7.56 2.04
CA GLU A 19 -3.39 -7.81 3.48
C GLU A 19 -2.03 -8.44 3.85
N PRO A 20 -1.59 -9.56 3.23
CA PRO A 20 -0.29 -10.14 3.55
C PRO A 20 0.86 -9.21 3.18
N LEU A 21 0.72 -8.42 2.11
CA LEU A 21 1.67 -7.38 1.75
C LEU A 21 1.76 -6.29 2.84
N TYR A 22 0.63 -5.76 3.30
CA TYR A 22 0.58 -4.77 4.36
C TYR A 22 1.19 -5.27 5.67
N ALA A 23 0.83 -6.50 6.08
CA ALA A 23 1.41 -7.13 7.28
C ALA A 23 2.93 -7.31 7.16
N ALA A 24 3.43 -7.70 5.99
CA ALA A 24 4.86 -7.89 5.75
C ALA A 24 5.63 -6.56 5.80
N VAL A 25 5.06 -5.49 5.22
CA VAL A 25 5.60 -4.12 5.24
C VAL A 25 5.65 -3.55 6.66
N LEU A 26 4.59 -3.73 7.45
CA LEU A 26 4.58 -3.37 8.87
C LEU A 26 5.66 -4.13 9.65
N GLY A 27 5.83 -5.42 9.37
CA GLY A 27 6.82 -6.28 10.03
C GLY A 27 8.28 -5.85 9.85
N ILE A 28 8.59 -5.10 8.77
CA ILE A 28 9.94 -4.55 8.54
C ILE A 28 10.12 -3.12 9.09
N GLY A 29 9.10 -2.57 9.74
CA GLY A 29 9.13 -1.25 10.40
C GLY A 29 8.78 -0.08 9.46
N ILE A 30 8.00 -0.32 8.41
CA ILE A 30 7.43 0.74 7.58
C ILE A 30 5.97 0.92 8.01
N GLU A 31 5.71 1.94 8.82
CA GLU A 31 4.38 2.21 9.40
C GLU A 31 3.52 3.14 8.55
N GLY A 32 4.16 4.02 7.76
CA GLY A 32 3.47 4.92 6.85
C GLY A 32 3.06 4.20 5.56
N ALA A 33 1.91 3.53 5.58
CA ALA A 33 1.36 2.84 4.41
C ALA A 33 -0.13 3.15 4.20
N GLU A 34 -0.53 3.25 2.92
CA GLU A 34 -1.88 3.54 2.47
C GLU A 34 -2.32 2.39 1.53
N ILE A 35 -3.39 1.71 1.91
CA ILE A 35 -4.00 0.65 1.11
C ILE A 35 -4.89 1.29 0.05
N CYS A 36 -4.60 1.01 -1.22
CA CYS A 36 -5.38 1.42 -2.36
C CYS A 36 -6.02 0.20 -3.01
N ASP A 37 -7.08 -0.30 -2.40
CA ASP A 37 -7.91 -1.38 -2.93
C ASP A 37 -9.31 -0.84 -3.30
N GLU A 38 -9.61 -0.78 -4.61
CA GLU A 38 -10.91 -0.31 -5.10
C GLU A 38 -12.08 -1.23 -4.69
N GLY A 39 -11.84 -2.52 -4.46
CA GLY A 39 -12.86 -3.52 -4.11
C GLY A 39 -13.16 -3.56 -2.62
N ASP A 40 -12.14 -3.45 -1.78
CA ASP A 40 -12.31 -3.51 -0.32
C ASP A 40 -12.78 -2.18 0.28
N PHE A 41 -12.44 -1.04 -0.36
CA PHE A 41 -12.99 0.26 0.03
C PHE A 41 -14.52 0.26 -0.06
N LEU A 42 -15.10 -0.19 -1.18
CA LEU A 42 -16.56 -0.25 -1.38
C LEU A 42 -17.25 -1.19 -0.38
N ASN A 43 -16.64 -2.33 -0.08
CA ASN A 43 -17.20 -3.31 0.88
C ASN A 43 -17.11 -2.80 2.33
N PHE A 44 -16.04 -2.06 2.66
CA PHE A 44 -15.90 -1.32 3.91
C PHE A 44 -16.94 -0.19 4.02
N LEU A 45 -17.29 0.51 2.93
CA LEU A 45 -18.35 1.54 2.93
C LEU A 45 -19.74 0.97 3.19
N GLU A 46 -20.06 -0.18 2.57
CA GLU A 46 -21.38 -0.80 2.73
C GLU A 46 -21.60 -1.36 4.13
N ASN A 47 -20.54 -1.84 4.79
CA ASN A 47 -20.60 -2.37 6.15
C ASN A 47 -20.46 -1.32 7.27
N ASN A 48 -20.13 -0.06 6.95
CA ASN A 48 -19.82 0.99 7.95
C ASN A 48 -20.51 2.35 7.67
N ARG A 49 -21.70 2.31 7.03
CA ARG A 49 -22.51 3.47 6.60
C ARG A 49 -22.82 4.50 7.69
N GLU A 50 -22.73 4.18 8.97
CA GLU A 50 -23.04 5.10 10.08
C GLU A 50 -21.96 6.19 10.27
N MET A 51 -20.73 6.00 9.78
CA MET A 51 -19.66 6.99 9.88
C MET A 51 -19.61 7.98 8.69
N TRP A 52 -20.60 7.93 7.79
CA TRP A 52 -20.49 8.44 6.41
C TRP A 52 -21.28 9.70 6.07
N ASP A 53 -21.85 10.42 7.05
CA ASP A 53 -22.60 11.67 6.80
C ASP A 53 -21.74 12.81 6.20
N TYR A 54 -20.44 12.60 5.99
CA TYR A 54 -19.46 13.60 5.53
C TYR A 54 -18.71 13.27 4.23
N VAL A 55 -19.02 12.19 3.51
CA VAL A 55 -18.25 11.82 2.30
C VAL A 55 -19.00 12.17 1.01
N ASP A 56 -18.44 13.13 0.27
CA ASP A 56 -19.00 13.76 -0.94
C ASP A 56 -18.85 12.87 -2.20
N ASP A 57 -19.80 12.97 -3.14
CA ASP A 57 -20.02 12.10 -4.32
C ASP A 57 -18.84 12.00 -5.33
N LYS A 58 -17.77 12.77 -5.12
CA LYS A 58 -16.56 12.76 -5.97
C LYS A 58 -15.72 11.49 -5.81
N VAL A 59 -15.87 10.76 -4.72
CA VAL A 59 -15.14 9.51 -4.43
C VAL A 59 -15.49 8.38 -5.42
N LEU A 60 -16.69 8.42 -6.01
CA LEU A 60 -17.20 7.39 -6.93
C LEU A 60 -16.55 7.42 -8.34
N LYS A 61 -15.70 8.40 -8.66
CA LYS A 61 -15.10 8.59 -9.99
C LYS A 61 -13.68 8.05 -10.15
N GLU A 62 -13.00 7.64 -9.08
CA GLU A 62 -11.73 6.92 -9.17
C GLU A 62 -12.02 5.46 -9.53
N LYS A 63 -12.34 5.25 -10.81
CA LYS A 63 -12.48 3.94 -11.43
C LYS A 63 -11.21 3.65 -12.23
N LYS A 64 -10.46 2.59 -11.86
CA LYS A 64 -9.45 1.84 -12.66
C LYS A 64 -7.99 1.89 -12.19
N ALA A 65 -7.68 2.24 -10.94
CA ALA A 65 -6.35 1.99 -10.41
C ALA A 65 -6.25 0.51 -9.95
N PRO A 66 -5.26 -0.27 -10.42
CA PRO A 66 -5.05 -1.62 -9.91
C PRO A 66 -4.71 -1.60 -8.41
N THR A 67 -5.12 -2.63 -7.67
CA THR A 67 -4.88 -2.74 -6.22
C THR A 67 -3.39 -2.55 -5.91
N HIS A 68 -3.08 -1.64 -4.99
CA HIS A 68 -1.70 -1.36 -4.61
C HIS A 68 -1.59 -0.85 -3.18
N LEU A 69 -0.37 -0.96 -2.63
CA LEU A 69 0.00 -0.36 -1.35
C LEU A 69 0.95 0.80 -1.61
N ASN A 70 0.61 2.00 -1.15
CA ASN A 70 1.55 3.12 -1.11
C ASN A 70 2.29 3.09 0.22
N VAL A 71 3.62 3.13 0.19
CA VAL A 71 4.44 3.27 1.40
C VAL A 71 5.26 4.54 1.30
N PHE A 72 5.43 5.24 2.43
CA PHE A 72 6.16 6.49 2.51
C PHE A 72 7.49 6.25 3.22
N ILE A 73 8.57 6.42 2.48
CA ILE A 73 9.94 6.19 2.95
C ILE A 73 10.68 7.50 2.90
N ARG A 74 11.51 7.79 3.90
CA ARG A 74 12.35 9.01 3.90
C ARG A 74 13.38 8.94 2.78
N ASP A 75 13.61 10.04 2.07
CA ASP A 75 14.69 10.13 1.07
C ASP A 75 16.03 10.44 1.76
N ASP A 76 16.46 9.53 2.63
CA ASP A 76 17.72 9.59 3.36
C ASP A 76 18.36 8.20 3.49
N GLU A 77 19.49 8.13 4.18
CA GLU A 77 20.23 6.87 4.37
C GLU A 77 19.39 5.81 5.11
N ALA A 78 18.57 6.21 6.08
CA ALA A 78 17.70 5.29 6.80
C ALA A 78 16.59 4.76 5.89
N GLY A 79 15.99 5.62 5.07
CA GLY A 79 14.98 5.19 4.11
C GLY A 79 15.53 4.32 2.98
N ARG A 80 16.77 4.52 2.55
CA ARG A 80 17.45 3.57 1.62
C ARG A 80 17.59 2.17 2.23
N GLN A 81 17.86 2.08 3.53
CA GLN A 81 17.88 0.79 4.23
C GLN A 81 16.48 0.18 4.32
N GLN A 82 15.43 0.98 4.59
CA GLN A 82 14.04 0.52 4.56
C GLN A 82 13.64 0.02 3.17
N LEU A 83 14.06 0.70 2.10
CA LEU A 83 13.80 0.29 0.73
C LEU A 83 14.49 -1.05 0.41
N SER A 84 15.74 -1.25 0.85
CA SER A 84 16.41 -2.55 0.70
C SER A 84 15.69 -3.67 1.46
N LYS A 85 15.20 -3.40 2.67
CA LYS A 85 14.38 -4.37 3.43
C LYS A 85 13.06 -4.66 2.72
N LEU A 86 12.45 -3.65 2.10
CA LEU A 86 11.23 -3.79 1.32
C LEU A 86 11.43 -4.75 0.15
N TYR A 87 12.49 -4.58 -0.65
CA TYR A 87 12.78 -5.53 -1.75
C TYR A 87 12.94 -6.97 -1.24
N THR A 88 13.72 -7.19 -0.18
CA THR A 88 13.89 -8.53 0.42
C THR A 88 12.59 -9.10 0.96
N CYS A 89 11.74 -8.26 1.54
CA CYS A 89 10.42 -8.62 2.06
C CYS A 89 9.50 -9.08 0.94
N LEU A 90 9.44 -8.33 -0.17
CA LEU A 90 8.62 -8.67 -1.34
C LEU A 90 9.08 -9.98 -2.00
N GLU A 91 10.38 -10.19 -2.12
CA GLU A 91 10.91 -11.46 -2.63
C GLU A 91 10.57 -12.63 -1.70
N SER A 92 10.66 -12.43 -0.38
CA SER A 92 10.24 -13.45 0.59
C SER A 92 8.74 -13.75 0.46
N LEU A 93 7.92 -12.71 0.24
CA LEU A 93 6.48 -12.82 0.08
C LEU A 93 6.10 -13.61 -1.19
N LYS A 94 6.80 -13.41 -2.32
CA LYS A 94 6.61 -14.22 -3.53
C LYS A 94 6.87 -15.71 -3.31
N ASN A 95 7.81 -16.04 -2.42
CA ASN A 95 8.17 -17.43 -2.11
C ASN A 95 7.22 -18.12 -1.11
N THR A 96 6.21 -17.42 -0.57
CA THR A 96 5.23 -18.00 0.35
C THR A 96 4.17 -18.86 -0.33
N GLY A 97 4.03 -18.76 -1.66
CA GLY A 97 2.98 -19.43 -2.42
C GLY A 97 1.60 -18.75 -2.33
N LEU A 98 1.50 -17.61 -1.66
CA LEU A 98 0.30 -16.76 -1.66
C LEU A 98 0.14 -16.06 -3.01
N ASP A 99 -1.11 -15.82 -3.43
CA ASP A 99 -1.41 -14.99 -4.60
C ASP A 99 -1.24 -13.51 -4.25
N VAL A 100 -0.02 -13.01 -4.43
CA VAL A 100 0.38 -11.63 -4.14
C VAL A 100 0.58 -10.80 -5.42
N GLY A 101 0.12 -11.29 -6.56
CA GLY A 101 0.27 -10.63 -7.85
C GLY A 101 1.73 -10.44 -8.26
N SER A 102 2.00 -9.36 -9.01
CA SER A 102 3.33 -9.08 -9.55
C SER A 102 4.29 -8.45 -8.53
N LEU A 103 3.77 -7.74 -7.52
CA LEU A 103 4.56 -6.90 -6.60
C LEU A 103 5.44 -5.90 -7.36
N ASP A 104 4.94 -5.34 -8.45
CA ASP A 104 5.62 -4.30 -9.20
C ASP A 104 5.74 -3.03 -8.35
N ILE A 105 6.91 -2.41 -8.38
CA ILE A 105 7.21 -1.23 -7.57
C ILE A 105 7.34 -0.01 -8.47
N LYS A 106 6.71 1.09 -8.06
CA LYS A 106 6.81 2.40 -8.70
C LYS A 106 7.16 3.44 -7.64
N ILE A 107 8.19 4.24 -7.90
CA ILE A 107 8.68 5.33 -7.03
C ILE A 107 8.47 6.65 -7.77
#